data_AF-A0A392MG86-F1
#
_entry.id   AF-A0A392MG86-F1
#
_cell.length_a   1.000
_cell.length_b   1.000
_cell.length_c   1.000
_cell.angle_alpha   90.00
_cell.angle_beta   90.00
_cell.angle_gamma   90.00
#
_symmetry.space_group_name_H-M   'P 1'
#
loop_
_entity.id
_entity.type
_entity.pdbx_description
1 polymer ?
#
loop_
_entity_poly.entity_id
_entity_poly.type
_entity_poly.pdbx_seq_one_letter_code
_entity_poly.pdbx_strand_id
1 'polypeptide(L)'
;MVDLHAAPDSQNGYEHSSSRDGSQEWGKTNESIKQTVQVIDFLTTRYAKSSSLYAVELLNEPRSPGTTLESLNKYYKDGYEAVRKHSSIVFVVLSNRLGPSMPRELFPLANGLMGSVIDVHYYSIF
;
A
#
# COMPACT_ATOMS: atom_id res chain seq x y z
N MET A 1 9.06 -0.62 -11.31
CA MET A 1 8.29 -0.81 -10.06
C MET A 1 6.94 -1.38 -10.44
N VAL A 2 6.34 -2.17 -9.57
CA VAL A 2 4.93 -2.56 -9.67
C VAL A 2 4.20 -1.84 -8.54
N ASP A 3 3.09 -1.18 -8.85
CA ASP A 3 2.23 -0.50 -7.88
C ASP A 3 0.81 -1.08 -7.94
N LEU A 4 0.24 -1.32 -6.76
CA LEU A 4 -1.16 -1.68 -6.63
C LEU A 4 -2.01 -0.40 -6.50
N HIS A 5 -2.51 0.05 -7.64
CA HIS A 5 -3.17 1.34 -7.75
C HIS A 5 -4.61 1.36 -7.21
N ALA A 6 -5.27 0.20 -7.19
CA ALA A 6 -6.65 0.03 -6.75
C ALA A 6 -6.80 -1.25 -5.92
N ALA A 7 -7.38 -1.12 -4.73
CA ALA A 7 -7.74 -2.25 -3.88
C ALA A 7 -9.25 -2.49 -3.90
N PRO A 8 -9.71 -3.71 -3.55
CA PRO A 8 -11.13 -3.97 -3.32
C PRO A 8 -11.72 -2.92 -2.39
N ASP A 9 -12.98 -2.54 -2.61
CA ASP A 9 -13.70 -1.59 -1.74
C ASP A 9 -13.13 -0.16 -1.70
N SER A 10 -12.11 0.15 -2.52
CA SER A 10 -11.49 1.48 -2.68
C SER A 10 -10.85 2.07 -1.42
N GLN A 11 -9.57 2.41 -1.54
CA GLN A 11 -8.75 2.99 -0.47
C GLN A 11 -8.86 4.51 -0.35
N ASN A 12 -9.44 5.21 -1.33
CA ASN A 12 -9.50 6.67 -1.33
C ASN A 12 -10.74 7.32 -1.92
N GLY A 13 -11.63 6.53 -2.55
CA GLY A 13 -12.87 7.04 -3.14
C GLY A 13 -12.68 7.82 -4.44
N TYR A 14 -11.49 7.82 -5.02
CA TYR A 14 -11.24 8.49 -6.29
C TYR A 14 -11.47 7.55 -7.48
N GLU A 15 -11.70 8.12 -8.65
CA GLU A 15 -11.94 7.35 -9.88
C GLU A 15 -10.73 6.49 -10.27
N HIS A 16 -9.51 6.95 -9.97
CA HIS A 16 -8.28 6.19 -10.25
C HIS A 16 -8.07 5.01 -9.29
N SER A 17 -8.77 4.94 -8.15
CA SER A 17 -8.89 3.72 -7.34
C SER A 17 -10.06 2.82 -7.77
N SER A 18 -10.68 3.13 -8.92
CA SER A 18 -11.88 2.46 -9.45
C SER A 18 -13.15 2.63 -8.61
N SER A 19 -13.19 3.61 -7.70
CA SER A 19 -14.44 3.99 -7.03
C SER A 19 -15.40 4.65 -8.02
N ARG A 20 -16.67 4.24 -8.01
CA ARG A 20 -17.72 4.78 -8.90
C ARG A 20 -18.59 5.84 -8.26
N ASP A 21 -18.74 5.78 -6.94
CA ASP A 21 -19.67 6.56 -6.13
C ASP A 21 -18.97 7.32 -5.00
N GLY A 22 -17.64 7.31 -4.97
CA GLY A 22 -16.85 7.91 -3.90
C GLY A 22 -16.71 7.03 -2.66
N SER A 23 -17.18 5.77 -2.71
CA SER A 23 -17.03 4.83 -1.60
C SER A 23 -15.56 4.61 -1.24
N GLN A 24 -15.34 4.54 0.07
CA GLN A 24 -14.04 4.30 0.67
C GLN A 24 -14.21 3.28 1.81
N GLU A 25 -14.28 2.01 1.43
CA GLU A 25 -14.64 0.90 2.31
C GLU A 25 -13.45 -0.06 2.56
N TRP A 26 -12.34 0.09 1.81
CA TRP A 26 -11.13 -0.69 2.04
C TRP A 26 -10.60 -0.53 3.46
N GLY A 27 -10.19 -1.64 4.08
CA GLY A 27 -9.60 -1.65 5.40
C GLY A 27 -10.61 -1.58 6.56
N LYS A 28 -11.92 -1.48 6.27
CA LYS A 28 -12.97 -1.62 7.29
C LYS A 28 -13.22 -3.08 7.69
N THR A 29 -12.83 -4.01 6.83
CA THR A 29 -12.89 -5.46 7.10
C THR A 29 -11.51 -6.08 6.92
N ASN A 30 -11.23 -7.13 7.70
CA ASN A 30 -10.01 -7.94 7.53
C ASN A 30 -9.96 -8.64 6.16
N GLU A 31 -11.11 -8.87 5.52
CA GLU A 31 -11.19 -9.56 4.24
C GLU A 31 -10.61 -8.69 3.10
N SER A 32 -10.96 -7.41 3.04
CA SER A 32 -10.38 -6.47 2.06
C SER A 32 -8.85 -6.40 2.17
N ILE A 33 -8.31 -6.35 3.40
CA ILE A 33 -6.87 -6.40 3.67
C ILE A 33 -6.27 -7.72 3.19
N LYS A 34 -6.87 -8.85 3.55
CA LYS A 34 -6.37 -10.19 3.19
C LYS A 34 -6.33 -10.39 1.67
N GLN A 35 -7.37 -9.98 0.95
CA GLN A 35 -7.41 -10.04 -0.52
C GLN A 35 -6.31 -9.18 -1.14
N THR A 36 -6.10 -7.97 -0.60
CA THR A 36 -5.04 -7.06 -1.05
C THR A 36 -3.65 -7.67 -0.83
N VAL A 37 -3.41 -8.34 0.31
CA VAL A 37 -2.15 -9.07 0.57
C VAL A 37 -1.95 -10.24 -0.40
N GLN A 38 -3.01 -10.97 -0.73
CA GLN A 38 -2.94 -12.07 -1.71
C GLN A 38 -2.53 -11.58 -3.09
N VAL A 39 -2.98 -10.39 -3.50
CA VAL A 39 -2.54 -9.76 -4.76
C VAL A 39 -1.05 -9.43 -4.72
N ILE A 40 -0.55 -8.85 -3.62
CA ILE A 40 0.88 -8.57 -3.46
C ILE A 40 1.72 -9.85 -3.49
N ASP A 41 1.28 -10.90 -2.78
CA ASP A 41 1.97 -12.20 -2.78
C ASP A 41 2.02 -12.81 -4.18
N PHE A 42 0.91 -12.75 -4.93
CA PHE A 42 0.86 -13.20 -6.32
C PHE A 42 1.80 -12.42 -7.24
N LEU A 43 1.75 -11.08 -7.20
CA LEU A 43 2.59 -10.22 -8.03
C LEU A 43 4.07 -10.43 -7.69
N THR A 44 4.41 -10.52 -6.42
CA THR A 44 5.80 -10.73 -6.00
C THR A 44 6.28 -12.12 -6.42
N THR A 45 5.49 -13.17 -6.22
CA THR A 45 5.80 -14.53 -6.70
C THR A 45 6.12 -14.52 -8.20
N ARG A 46 5.32 -13.79 -8.98
CA ARG A 46 5.46 -13.70 -10.44
C ARG A 46 6.71 -12.95 -10.88
N TYR A 47 7.07 -11.86 -10.20
CA TYR A 47 8.09 -10.93 -10.69
C TYR A 47 9.41 -10.93 -9.90
N ALA A 48 9.49 -11.56 -8.72
CA ALA A 48 10.67 -11.50 -7.85
C ALA A 48 11.99 -11.96 -8.48
N LYS A 49 11.92 -12.86 -9.48
CA LYS A 49 13.10 -13.37 -10.20
C LYS A 49 13.51 -12.52 -11.41
N SER A 50 12.72 -11.49 -11.74
CA SER A 50 13.05 -10.57 -12.82
C SER A 50 14.10 -9.57 -12.36
N SER A 51 15.21 -9.47 -13.08
CA SER A 51 16.24 -8.44 -12.84
C SER A 51 15.74 -7.01 -13.04
N SER A 52 14.57 -6.85 -13.66
CA SER A 52 13.93 -5.54 -13.86
C SER A 52 13.01 -5.12 -12.71
N LEU A 53 12.74 -6.02 -11.74
CA LEU A 53 11.91 -5.68 -10.58
C LEU A 53 12.77 -5.05 -9.48
N TYR A 54 12.63 -3.75 -9.30
CA TYR A 54 13.33 -3.00 -8.24
C TYR A 54 12.50 -2.81 -6.96
N ALA A 55 11.19 -2.62 -7.11
CA ALA A 55 10.30 -2.24 -6.01
C ALA A 55 8.87 -2.72 -6.25
N VAL A 56 8.17 -2.99 -5.15
CA VAL A 56 6.73 -3.23 -5.09
C VAL A 56 6.11 -2.19 -4.16
N GLU A 57 5.22 -1.36 -4.69
CA GLU A 57 4.38 -0.47 -3.89
C GLU A 57 3.11 -1.20 -3.50
N LEU A 58 2.86 -1.20 -2.19
CA LEU A 58 1.81 -2.04 -1.61
C LEU A 58 0.41 -1.47 -1.93
N LEU A 59 0.24 -0.16 -1.84
CA LEU A 59 -1.06 0.46 -2.09
C LEU A 59 -0.88 1.95 -2.36
N ASN A 60 -1.32 2.40 -3.52
CA ASN A 60 -1.30 3.81 -3.91
C ASN A 60 -2.32 4.64 -3.12
N GLU A 61 -1.86 5.78 -2.59
CA GLU A 61 -2.68 6.90 -2.08
C GLU A 61 -3.87 6.50 -1.18
N PRO A 62 -3.70 5.73 -0.10
CA PRO A 62 -4.75 5.54 0.89
C PRO A 62 -5.19 6.90 1.48
N ARG A 63 -6.48 7.14 1.72
CA ARG A 63 -6.95 8.47 2.16
C ARG A 63 -7.41 8.49 3.62
N SER A 64 -6.96 9.46 4.39
CA SER A 64 -7.47 9.75 5.74
C SER A 64 -8.81 10.49 5.67
N PRO A 65 -9.77 10.25 6.59
CA PRO A 65 -9.73 9.29 7.70
C PRO A 65 -10.30 7.90 7.35
N GLY A 66 -10.86 7.71 6.15
CA GLY A 66 -11.56 6.47 5.78
C GLY A 66 -10.66 5.24 5.86
N THR A 67 -9.45 5.33 5.33
CA THR A 67 -8.38 4.36 5.59
C THR A 67 -7.70 4.71 6.90
N THR A 68 -7.96 3.93 7.94
CA THR A 68 -7.38 4.14 9.27
C THR A 68 -5.88 3.79 9.28
N LEU A 69 -5.11 4.45 10.15
CA LEU A 69 -3.68 4.14 10.32
C LEU A 69 -3.47 2.72 10.84
N GLU A 70 -4.38 2.22 11.69
CA GLU A 70 -4.34 0.87 12.22
C GLU A 70 -4.48 -0.18 11.09
N SER A 71 -5.53 -0.08 10.27
CA SER A 71 -5.76 -0.98 9.14
C SER A 71 -4.61 -0.90 8.13
N LEU A 72 -4.11 0.31 7.86
CA LEU A 72 -2.99 0.50 6.95
C LEU A 72 -1.69 -0.10 7.48
N ASN A 73 -1.35 0.11 8.76
CA ASN A 73 -0.16 -0.47 9.38
C ASN A 73 -0.22 -2.01 9.40
N LYS A 74 -1.40 -2.57 9.69
CA LYS A 74 -1.63 -4.01 9.60
C LYS A 74 -1.36 -4.50 8.17
N TYR A 75 -1.96 -3.86 7.18
CA TYR A 75 -1.78 -4.21 5.78
C TYR A 75 -0.31 -4.10 5.34
N TYR A 76 0.38 -3.01 5.66
CA TYR A 76 1.78 -2.81 5.28
C TYR A 76 2.72 -3.81 5.92
N LYS A 77 2.47 -4.22 7.16
CA LYS A 77 3.22 -5.32 7.77
C LYS A 77 2.98 -6.64 7.03
N ASP A 78 1.72 -7.00 6.78
CA ASP A 78 1.38 -8.26 6.12
C ASP A 78 1.87 -8.30 4.65
N GLY A 79 1.77 -7.18 3.94
CA GLY A 79 2.27 -7.00 2.57
C GLY A 79 3.80 -7.02 2.48
N TYR A 80 4.49 -6.40 3.45
CA TYR A 80 5.95 -6.50 3.56
C TYR A 80 6.40 -7.95 3.73
N GLU A 81 5.78 -8.70 4.64
CA GLU A 81 6.07 -10.12 4.84
C GLU A 81 5.78 -10.93 3.56
N ALA A 82 4.70 -10.62 2.84
CA ALA A 82 4.41 -11.23 1.54
C ALA A 82 5.52 -10.97 0.51
N VAL A 83 6.06 -9.75 0.44
CA VAL A 83 7.21 -9.47 -0.46
C VAL A 83 8.46 -10.24 -0.02
N ARG A 84 8.75 -10.25 1.29
CA ARG A 84 9.95 -10.87 1.86
C ARG A 84 10.00 -12.39 1.74
N LYS A 85 8.85 -13.06 1.61
CA LYS A 85 8.79 -14.50 1.26
C LYS A 85 9.50 -14.81 -0.06
N HIS A 86 9.51 -13.88 -1.01
CA HIS A 86 9.99 -14.13 -2.37
C HIS A 86 11.25 -13.34 -2.71
N SER A 87 11.52 -12.23 -2.03
CA SER A 87 12.74 -11.45 -2.25
C SER A 87 13.17 -10.63 -1.02
N SER A 88 14.44 -10.75 -0.66
CA SER A 88 15.10 -9.95 0.38
C SER A 88 15.65 -8.62 -0.13
N ILE A 89 15.74 -8.42 -1.44
CA ILE A 89 16.41 -7.25 -2.06
C ILE A 89 15.45 -6.26 -2.71
N VAL A 90 14.21 -6.67 -3.02
CA VAL A 90 13.20 -5.79 -3.60
C VAL A 90 12.77 -4.76 -2.56
N PHE A 91 12.73 -3.48 -2.93
CA PHE A 91 12.22 -2.44 -2.05
C PHE A 91 10.70 -2.57 -1.87
N VAL A 92 10.24 -2.34 -0.65
CA VAL A 92 8.80 -2.33 -0.31
C VAL A 92 8.37 -0.89 -0.10
N VAL A 93 7.50 -0.39 -0.97
CA VAL A 93 7.09 1.01 -0.97
C VAL A 93 5.75 1.17 -0.25
N LEU A 94 5.72 2.12 0.69
CA LEU A 94 4.60 2.43 1.58
C LEU A 94 4.12 3.85 1.26
N SER A 95 2.97 3.98 0.60
CA SER A 95 2.39 5.30 0.29
C SER A 95 1.90 6.00 1.56
N ASN A 96 2.16 7.30 1.69
CA ASN A 96 1.60 8.09 2.78
C ASN A 96 0.07 8.23 2.62
N ARG A 97 -0.65 8.43 3.73
CA ARG A 97 -2.07 8.74 3.61
C ARG A 97 -2.28 10.15 3.08
N LEU A 98 -3.16 10.30 2.09
CA LEU A 98 -3.68 11.59 1.66
C LEU A 98 -4.63 12.20 2.71
N GLY A 99 -4.88 13.51 2.63
CA GLY A 99 -5.82 14.21 3.50
C GLY A 99 -5.22 14.61 4.85
N PRO A 100 -6.03 14.75 5.92
CA PRO A 100 -5.57 15.19 7.24
C PRO A 100 -4.84 14.04 7.97
N SER A 101 -3.65 13.68 7.51
CA SER A 101 -2.76 12.68 8.10
C SER A 101 -1.57 13.35 8.79
N MET A 102 -0.88 12.62 9.67
CA MET A 102 0.35 13.12 10.28
C MET A 102 1.55 12.80 9.39
N PRO A 103 2.42 13.77 9.02
CA PRO A 103 3.49 13.57 8.04
C PRO A 103 4.49 12.43 8.33
N ARG A 104 4.58 11.98 9.59
CA ARG A 104 5.53 10.95 10.05
C ARG A 104 4.85 9.72 10.67
N GLU A 105 3.54 9.55 10.45
CA GLU A 105 2.77 8.47 11.09
C GLU A 105 3.24 7.06 10.74
N LEU A 106 3.93 6.90 9.59
CA LEU A 106 4.51 5.62 9.17
C LEU A 106 5.93 5.38 9.68
N PHE A 107 6.61 6.37 10.27
CA PHE A 107 8.01 6.21 10.71
C PHE A 107 8.18 5.09 11.76
N PRO A 108 7.31 4.96 12.78
CA PRO A 108 7.42 3.87 13.74
C PRO A 108 7.35 2.48 13.09
N LEU A 109 6.53 2.31 12.05
CA LEU A 109 6.40 1.06 11.31
C LEU A 109 7.64 0.84 10.41
N ALA A 110 7.95 1.80 9.55
CA ALA A 110 9.02 1.69 8.55
C ALA A 110 10.39 1.46 9.19
N ASN A 111 10.64 1.99 10.40
CA ASN A 111 11.89 1.77 11.14
C ASN A 111 12.16 0.29 11.44
N GLY A 112 11.14 -0.57 11.48
CA GLY A 112 11.28 -2.01 11.67
C GLY A 112 11.35 -2.82 10.36
N LEU A 113 11.18 -2.20 9.20
CA LEU A 113 11.02 -2.86 7.90
C LEU A 113 12.22 -2.54 6.99
N MET A 114 13.24 -3.39 7.02
CA MET A 114 14.46 -3.21 6.23
C MET A 114 14.15 -3.19 4.72
N GLY A 115 14.70 -2.21 4.01
CA GLY A 115 14.43 -2.04 2.58
C GLY A 115 13.01 -1.57 2.29
N SER A 116 12.36 -0.88 3.23
CA SER A 116 11.14 -0.13 2.98
C SER A 116 11.44 1.31 2.57
N VAL A 117 10.55 1.90 1.77
CA VAL A 117 10.59 3.30 1.32
C VAL A 117 9.22 3.90 1.53
N ILE A 118 9.13 5.15 1.97
CA ILE A 118 7.86 5.87 2.08
C ILE A 118 7.69 6.72 0.81
N ASP A 119 6.59 6.51 0.10
CA ASP A 119 6.20 7.36 -1.03
C ASP A 119 5.34 8.53 -0.54
N VAL A 120 5.57 9.71 -1.12
CA VAL A 120 4.88 10.95 -0.78
C VAL A 120 4.42 11.67 -2.02
N HIS A 121 3.11 11.92 -2.10
CA HIS A 121 2.53 12.65 -3.22
C HIS A 121 2.24 14.11 -2.84
N TYR A 122 2.90 15.05 -3.52
CA TYR A 122 2.68 16.48 -3.39
C TYR A 122 2.26 17.06 -4.72
N TYR A 123 1.12 17.74 -4.75
CA TYR A 123 0.67 18.46 -5.93
C TYR A 123 0.39 19.92 -5.58
N SER A 124 0.59 20.81 -6.55
CA SER A 124 0.41 22.26 -6.40
C SER A 124 -0.95 22.75 -6.92
N ILE A 125 -1.76 21.83 -7.47
CA ILE A 125 -3.08 22.10 -8.04
C ILE A 125 -3.98 20.89 -7.75
N PHE A 126 -5.15 21.13 -7.15
CA PHE A 126 -6.18 20.12 -6.88
C PHE A 126 -7.56 20.79 -6.80
#